data_AF-A0A2E1HID6-F1
#
_entry.id   AF-A0A2E1HID6-F1
#
_cell.length_a   1.000
_cell.length_b   1.000
_cell.length_c   1.000
_cell.angle_alpha   90.00
_cell.angle_beta   90.00
_cell.angle_gamma   90.00
#
_symmetry.space_group_name_H-M   'P 1'
#
loop_
_entity.id
_entity.type
_entity.pdbx_description
1 polymer ?
#
loop_
_entity_poly.entity_id
_entity_poly.type
_entity_poly.pdbx_seq_one_letter_code
_entity_poly.pdbx_strand_id
1 'polypeptide(L)'
;MDEAAGGPNGRFGGLVRMLALSLVLILVSAEIVRAAAGMDELLRGTLDDAALVVAFAGRNLEGVYANATPWSESYGADGSLSYRDREGVWPGDWTVRSARFCTFYRTGDLNGGCFLVARRGDNCFDFYAVGAAFEPGVSSDDIAGGRNWTARGWYVEAEPSCPEDKRQIVDLVLPEDKRVPWTQ
;
A
#
# COMPACT_ATOMS: atom_id res chain seq x y z
N MET A 1 -66.79 -17.10 53.52
CA MET A 1 -67.62 -16.29 52.62
C MET A 1 -66.96 -14.93 52.58
N ASP A 2 -66.18 -14.52 51.60
CA ASP A 2 -65.90 -15.00 50.24
C ASP A 2 -64.52 -14.41 49.83
N GLU A 3 -63.67 -15.23 49.22
CA GLU A 3 -63.18 -15.13 47.83
C GLU A 3 -61.90 -14.32 47.62
N ALA A 4 -60.98 -14.98 46.91
CA ALA A 4 -59.70 -14.50 46.44
C ALA A 4 -59.86 -13.78 45.10
N ALA A 5 -58.96 -12.83 44.79
CA ALA A 5 -58.56 -12.55 43.42
C ALA A 5 -57.17 -11.92 43.38
N GLY A 6 -56.18 -12.72 42.97
CA GLY A 6 -54.87 -12.23 42.57
C GLY A 6 -54.91 -11.61 41.18
N GLY A 7 -54.14 -10.55 40.97
CA GLY A 7 -53.85 -9.99 39.65
C GLY A 7 -52.35 -9.95 39.41
N PRO A 8 -51.80 -10.66 38.40
CA PRO A 8 -50.43 -10.48 37.97
C PRO A 8 -50.42 -9.66 36.68
N ASN A 9 -50.11 -8.37 36.75
CA ASN A 9 -49.86 -7.58 35.55
C ASN A 9 -48.67 -6.64 35.75
N GLY A 10 -47.58 -6.93 35.04
CA GLY A 10 -46.44 -6.01 34.97
C GLY A 10 -45.07 -6.63 34.64
N ARG A 11 -44.98 -7.69 33.83
CA ARG A 11 -43.69 -8.32 33.48
C ARG A 11 -43.28 -8.26 32.00
N PHE A 12 -43.98 -7.47 31.17
CA PHE A 12 -43.76 -7.44 29.71
C PHE A 12 -42.93 -6.26 29.17
N GLY A 13 -42.61 -5.24 29.98
CA GLY A 13 -41.89 -4.03 29.50
C GLY A 13 -40.37 -4.14 29.37
N GLY A 14 -39.73 -5.08 30.08
CA GLY A 14 -38.26 -5.21 30.12
C GLY A 14 -37.66 -6.01 28.96
N LEU A 15 -38.37 -7.04 28.49
CA LEU A 15 -37.90 -7.94 27.42
C LEU A 15 -37.85 -7.26 26.05
N VAL A 16 -38.83 -6.39 25.75
CA VAL A 16 -38.90 -5.67 24.46
C VAL A 16 -37.75 -4.66 24.32
N ARG A 17 -37.32 -4.01 25.40
CA ARG A 17 -36.17 -3.08 25.40
C ARG A 17 -34.82 -3.79 25.28
N MET A 18 -34.65 -5.00 25.84
CA MET A 18 -33.42 -5.79 25.66
C MET A 18 -33.30 -6.39 24.26
N LEU A 19 -34.42 -6.83 23.65
CA LEU A 19 -34.45 -7.35 22.28
C LEU A 19 -34.12 -6.26 21.24
N ALA A 20 -34.61 -5.04 21.42
CA ALA A 20 -34.30 -3.92 20.54
C ALA A 20 -32.83 -3.47 20.60
N LEU A 21 -32.21 -3.45 21.80
CA LEU A 21 -30.77 -3.15 21.92
C LEU A 21 -29.89 -4.24 21.29
N SER A 22 -30.31 -5.51 21.40
CA SER A 22 -29.55 -6.65 20.85
C SER A 22 -29.55 -6.66 19.32
N LEU A 23 -30.67 -6.28 18.68
CA LEU A 23 -30.77 -6.22 17.22
C LEU A 23 -29.92 -5.07 16.62
N VAL A 24 -29.84 -3.93 17.30
CA VAL A 24 -29.01 -2.78 16.87
C VAL A 24 -27.51 -3.10 16.97
N LEU A 25 -27.07 -3.81 18.03
CA LEU A 25 -25.68 -4.27 18.17
C LEU A 25 -25.26 -5.28 17.09
N ILE A 26 -26.18 -6.19 16.69
CA ILE A 26 -25.91 -7.17 15.62
C ILE A 26 -25.78 -6.46 14.26
N LEU A 27 -26.63 -5.48 13.95
CA LEU A 27 -26.57 -4.73 12.70
C LEU A 27 -25.30 -3.87 12.57
N VAL A 28 -24.84 -3.23 13.66
CA VAL A 28 -23.60 -2.45 13.66
C VAL A 28 -22.37 -3.34 13.47
N SER A 29 -22.38 -4.57 13.99
CA SER A 29 -21.26 -5.51 13.82
C SER A 29 -21.10 -6.01 12.38
N ALA A 30 -22.19 -6.18 11.63
CA ALA A 30 -22.15 -6.70 10.27
C ALA A 30 -21.48 -5.74 9.27
N GLU A 31 -21.69 -4.43 9.42
CA GLU A 31 -21.09 -3.43 8.53
C GLU A 31 -19.58 -3.28 8.74
N ILE A 32 -19.11 -3.38 9.99
CA ILE A 32 -17.67 -3.34 10.30
C ILE A 32 -16.94 -4.54 9.68
N VAL A 33 -17.55 -5.72 9.71
CA VAL A 33 -16.95 -6.95 9.13
C VAL A 33 -16.85 -6.86 7.61
N ARG A 34 -17.83 -6.27 6.91
CA ARG A 34 -17.78 -6.10 5.44
C ARG A 34 -16.70 -5.12 5.01
N ALA A 35 -16.53 -4.01 5.73
CA ALA A 35 -15.48 -3.03 5.44
C ALA A 35 -14.08 -3.62 5.64
N ALA A 36 -13.87 -4.39 6.72
CA ALA A 36 -12.60 -5.08 6.98
C ALA A 36 -12.29 -6.15 5.90
N ALA A 37 -13.27 -6.96 5.51
CA ALA A 37 -13.09 -7.97 4.47
C ALA A 37 -12.74 -7.38 3.09
N GLY A 38 -13.30 -6.20 2.76
CA GLY A 38 -12.95 -5.49 1.52
C GLY A 38 -11.50 -5.00 1.51
N MET A 39 -11.02 -4.50 2.65
CA MET A 39 -9.61 -4.08 2.80
C MET A 39 -8.65 -5.27 2.73
N ASP A 40 -8.99 -6.39 3.37
CA ASP A 40 -8.18 -7.62 3.32
C ASP A 40 -8.07 -8.20 1.91
N GLU A 41 -9.15 -8.14 1.12
CA GLU A 41 -9.12 -8.54 -0.30
C GLU A 41 -8.21 -7.61 -1.11
N LEU A 42 -8.29 -6.30 -0.88
CA LEU A 42 -7.50 -5.29 -1.58
C LEU A 42 -6.00 -5.44 -1.32
N LEU A 43 -5.64 -5.74 -0.07
CA LEU A 43 -4.26 -5.88 0.39
C LEU A 43 -3.73 -7.31 0.20
N ARG A 44 -4.54 -8.22 -0.33
CA ARG A 44 -4.11 -9.60 -0.55
C ARG A 44 -2.92 -9.63 -1.51
N GLY A 45 -1.80 -10.13 -1.02
CA GLY A 45 -0.57 -10.23 -1.81
C GLY A 45 0.29 -8.96 -1.83
N THR A 46 -0.06 -7.95 -1.02
CA THR A 46 0.77 -6.76 -0.82
C THR A 46 1.45 -6.78 0.55
N LEU A 47 2.50 -5.99 0.70
CA LEU A 47 3.22 -5.80 1.94
C LEU A 47 2.41 -4.90 2.89
N ASP A 48 2.45 -5.22 4.19
CA ASP A 48 1.92 -4.36 5.24
C ASP A 48 2.94 -3.30 5.68
N ASP A 49 2.57 -2.45 6.64
CA ASP A 49 3.43 -1.34 7.10
C ASP A 49 4.80 -1.81 7.59
N ALA A 50 4.84 -2.88 8.38
CA ALA A 50 6.08 -3.37 8.95
C ALA A 50 6.98 -3.97 7.86
N ALA A 51 6.40 -4.75 6.95
CA ALA A 51 7.11 -5.35 5.84
C ALA A 51 7.64 -4.30 4.85
N LEU A 52 6.88 -3.22 4.59
CA LEU A 52 7.32 -2.09 3.77
C LEU A 52 8.52 -1.37 4.39
N VAL A 53 8.48 -1.08 5.69
CA VAL A 53 9.61 -0.44 6.38
C VAL A 53 10.85 -1.33 6.34
N VAL A 54 10.71 -2.63 6.64
CA VAL A 54 11.83 -3.58 6.56
C VAL A 54 12.37 -3.71 5.13
N ALA A 55 11.49 -3.66 4.12
CA ALA A 55 11.89 -3.79 2.74
C ALA A 55 12.66 -2.58 2.21
N PHE A 56 12.37 -1.35 2.68
CA PHE A 56 12.86 -0.14 2.02
C PHE A 56 13.71 0.79 2.88
N ALA A 57 13.61 0.78 4.21
CA ALA A 57 14.39 1.69 5.04
C ALA A 57 15.91 1.43 4.89
N GLY A 58 16.65 2.45 4.44
CA GLY A 58 18.10 2.37 4.20
C GLY A 58 18.49 1.58 2.95
N ARG A 59 17.58 1.39 1.99
CA ARG A 59 17.81 0.62 0.76
C ARG A 59 17.87 1.51 -0.47
N ASN A 60 18.58 1.03 -1.48
CA ASN A 60 18.60 1.62 -2.81
C ASN A 60 17.89 0.68 -3.77
N LEU A 61 16.95 1.21 -4.53
CA LEU A 61 16.30 0.50 -5.61
C LEU A 61 16.69 1.10 -6.94
N GLU A 62 16.77 0.23 -7.94
CA GLU A 62 16.67 0.59 -9.34
C GLU A 62 15.52 -0.20 -9.94
N GLY A 63 15.01 0.28 -11.08
CA GLY A 63 13.84 -0.34 -11.65
C GLY A 63 13.43 0.26 -12.98
N VAL A 64 12.24 -0.15 -13.40
CA VAL A 64 11.60 0.31 -14.62
C VAL A 64 10.13 0.64 -14.39
N TYR A 65 9.63 1.61 -15.16
CA TYR A 65 8.20 1.82 -15.33
C TYR A 65 7.62 0.83 -16.34
N ALA A 66 6.29 0.75 -16.42
CA ALA A 66 5.62 -0.14 -17.37
C ALA A 66 5.99 0.10 -18.86
N ASN A 67 6.46 1.30 -19.18
CA ASN A 67 6.99 1.66 -20.51
C ASN A 67 8.50 1.36 -20.70
N ALA A 68 9.11 0.62 -19.78
CA ALA A 68 10.55 0.30 -19.74
C ALA A 68 11.49 1.49 -19.53
N THR A 69 10.99 2.67 -19.16
CA THR A 69 11.84 3.78 -18.73
C THR A 69 12.48 3.46 -17.39
N PRO A 70 13.82 3.54 -17.27
CA PRO A 70 14.52 3.19 -16.04
C PRO A 70 14.48 4.34 -15.01
N TRP A 71 14.51 3.97 -13.74
CA TRP A 71 14.57 4.88 -12.60
C TRP A 71 15.43 4.28 -11.48
N SER A 72 15.87 5.13 -10.55
CA SER A 72 16.52 4.70 -9.30
C SER A 72 16.08 5.59 -8.14
N GLU A 73 15.89 4.99 -6.97
CA GLU A 73 15.54 5.68 -5.74
C GLU A 73 16.37 5.18 -4.57
N SER A 74 16.87 6.11 -3.77
CA SER A 74 17.45 5.84 -2.45
C SER A 74 16.47 6.21 -1.37
N TYR A 75 16.23 5.30 -0.43
CA TYR A 75 15.35 5.51 0.71
C TYR A 75 16.16 5.50 2.01
N GLY A 76 16.44 6.69 2.55
CA GLY A 76 17.11 6.84 3.83
C GLY A 76 16.27 6.25 4.98
N ALA A 77 16.92 5.65 5.97
CA ALA A 77 16.24 5.11 7.15
C ALA A 77 15.56 6.20 8.01
N ASP A 78 15.92 7.47 7.79
CA ASP A 78 15.35 8.66 8.39
C ASP A 78 14.09 9.18 7.68
N GLY A 79 13.67 8.53 6.58
CA GLY A 79 12.54 8.96 5.75
C GLY A 79 12.93 9.86 4.58
N SER A 80 14.22 10.17 4.40
CA SER A 80 14.69 10.93 3.24
C SER A 80 14.65 10.07 1.96
N LEU A 81 14.42 10.72 0.82
CA LEU A 81 14.41 10.07 -0.48
C LEU A 81 15.31 10.84 -1.48
N SER A 82 15.97 10.11 -2.38
CA SER A 82 16.62 10.68 -3.56
C SER A 82 16.20 9.89 -4.80
N TYR A 83 15.37 10.50 -5.65
CA TYR A 83 14.96 9.94 -6.93
C TYR A 83 15.89 10.37 -8.05
N ARG A 84 16.08 9.49 -9.02
CA ARG A 84 16.88 9.70 -10.22
C ARG A 84 16.21 9.02 -11.41
N ASP A 85 16.10 9.77 -12.49
CA ASP A 85 15.86 9.23 -13.82
C ASP A 85 16.80 9.89 -14.83
N ARG A 86 16.50 9.81 -16.12
CA ARG A 86 17.34 10.37 -17.19
C ARG A 86 17.36 11.89 -17.22
N GLU A 87 16.36 12.53 -16.63
CA GLU A 87 16.17 13.98 -16.66
C GLU A 87 16.92 14.66 -15.49
N GLY A 88 17.19 13.95 -14.40
CA GLY A 88 17.93 14.50 -13.27
C GLY A 88 17.86 13.72 -11.97
N VAL A 89 18.05 14.45 -10.87
CA VAL A 89 18.01 13.94 -9.50
C VAL A 89 17.15 14.87 -8.65
N TRP A 90 16.24 14.30 -7.87
CA TRP A 90 15.29 15.03 -7.05
C TRP A 90 15.30 14.54 -5.61
N PRO A 91 15.57 15.44 -4.64
CA PRO A 91 15.42 15.10 -3.23
C PRO A 91 13.93 15.05 -2.86
N GLY A 92 13.63 14.19 -1.91
CA GLY A 92 12.28 13.93 -1.46
C GLY A 92 12.21 13.36 -0.06
N ASP A 93 11.03 12.86 0.25
CA ASP A 93 10.69 12.16 1.48
C ASP A 93 9.86 10.92 1.12
N TRP A 94 9.93 9.90 1.95
CA TRP A 94 9.07 8.73 1.86
C TRP A 94 8.41 8.41 3.21
N THR A 95 7.26 7.75 3.15
CA THR A 95 6.55 7.30 4.35
C THR A 95 5.78 6.02 4.10
N VAL A 96 5.45 5.33 5.18
CA VAL A 96 4.59 4.15 5.17
C VAL A 96 3.43 4.37 6.12
N ARG A 97 2.21 4.21 5.59
CA ARG A 97 0.94 4.31 6.34
C ARG A 97 -0.12 3.44 5.70
N SER A 98 -0.79 2.61 6.49
CA SER A 98 -1.99 1.87 6.05
C SER A 98 -1.75 1.03 4.79
N ALA A 99 -0.72 0.20 4.83
CA ALA A 99 -0.16 -0.67 3.80
C ALA A 99 0.26 0.05 2.50
N ARG A 100 0.57 1.34 2.60
CA ARG A 100 0.97 2.17 1.45
C ARG A 100 2.36 2.69 1.63
N PHE A 101 3.14 2.58 0.57
CA PHE A 101 4.43 3.22 0.42
C PHE A 101 4.24 4.51 -0.38
N CYS A 102 4.56 5.66 0.20
CA CYS A 102 4.36 6.96 -0.46
C CYS A 102 5.68 7.72 -0.60
N THR A 103 5.88 8.33 -1.76
CA THR A 103 7.02 9.20 -2.08
C THR A 103 6.54 10.62 -2.36
N PHE A 104 7.36 11.60 -1.98
CA PHE A 104 7.09 13.02 -2.15
C PHE A 104 8.36 13.73 -2.60
N TYR A 105 8.28 14.57 -3.64
CA TYR A 105 9.43 15.31 -4.15
C TYR A 105 9.36 16.78 -3.76
N ARG A 106 10.49 17.35 -3.37
CA ARG A 106 10.53 18.70 -2.78
C ARG A 106 10.54 19.84 -3.80
N THR A 107 10.84 19.59 -5.07
CA THR A 107 11.05 20.67 -6.05
C THR A 107 9.80 21.06 -6.85
N GLY A 108 8.65 20.41 -6.67
CA GLY A 108 7.41 20.73 -7.39
C GLY A 108 7.40 20.34 -8.88
N ASP A 109 8.55 20.01 -9.46
CA ASP A 109 8.68 19.55 -10.85
C ASP A 109 8.19 18.11 -11.06
N LEU A 110 8.14 17.33 -9.98
CA LEU A 110 7.68 15.94 -9.97
C LEU A 110 6.51 15.76 -9.02
N ASN A 111 5.53 14.98 -9.46
CA ASN A 111 4.46 14.51 -8.58
C ASN A 111 4.92 13.26 -7.85
N GLY A 112 4.79 13.29 -6.52
CA GLY A 112 4.88 12.09 -5.70
C GLY A 112 3.69 11.15 -5.90
N GLY A 113 3.72 9.99 -5.25
CA GLY A 113 2.65 9.01 -5.35
C GLY A 113 2.65 8.05 -4.17
N CYS A 114 1.50 7.41 -3.96
CA CYS A 114 1.37 6.30 -3.02
C CYS A 114 1.16 5.00 -3.79
N PHE A 115 1.67 3.90 -3.24
CA PHE A 115 1.67 2.60 -3.89
C PHE A 115 1.28 1.49 -2.91
N LEU A 116 0.50 0.53 -3.39
CA LEU A 116 0.53 -0.81 -2.85
C LEU A 116 1.76 -1.53 -3.43
N VAL A 117 2.43 -2.33 -2.62
CA VAL A 117 3.67 -3.00 -3.03
C VAL A 117 3.53 -4.50 -2.86
N ALA A 118 3.82 -5.26 -3.90
CA ALA A 118 3.86 -6.71 -3.85
C ALA A 118 5.29 -7.21 -4.05
N ARG A 119 5.74 -8.12 -3.18
CA ARG A 119 7.04 -8.78 -3.33
C ARG A 119 6.94 -9.93 -4.34
N ARG A 120 7.86 -9.96 -5.31
CA ARG A 120 7.91 -10.95 -6.41
C ARG A 120 9.04 -11.94 -6.33
N GLY A 121 10.03 -11.66 -5.50
CA GLY A 121 11.18 -12.50 -5.24
C GLY A 121 11.88 -12.05 -3.96
N ASP A 122 13.13 -12.46 -3.78
CA ASP A 122 13.93 -12.14 -2.60
C ASP A 122 14.29 -10.64 -2.50
N ASN A 123 14.38 -9.96 -3.65
CA ASN A 123 14.72 -8.55 -3.76
C ASN A 123 13.93 -7.80 -4.85
N CYS A 124 12.82 -8.37 -5.36
CA CYS A 124 12.02 -7.76 -6.43
C CYS A 124 10.63 -7.34 -5.95
N PHE A 125 10.17 -6.16 -6.39
CA PHE A 125 8.93 -5.53 -5.94
C PHE A 125 8.16 -4.92 -7.11
N ASP A 126 6.85 -5.16 -7.14
CA ASP A 126 5.90 -4.45 -8.01
C ASP A 126 5.22 -3.35 -7.22
N PHE A 127 5.15 -2.15 -7.82
CA PHE A 127 4.50 -0.97 -7.27
C PHE A 127 3.22 -0.68 -8.05
N TYR A 128 2.12 -0.55 -7.34
CA TYR A 128 0.78 -0.31 -7.88
C TYR A 128 0.27 1.03 -7.38
N ALA A 129 0.21 2.04 -8.26
CA ALA A 129 -0.25 3.37 -7.88
C ALA A 129 -1.69 3.33 -7.34
N VAL A 130 -1.90 4.02 -6.22
CA VAL A 130 -3.24 4.25 -5.65
C VAL A 130 -3.71 5.66 -5.97
N GLY A 131 -4.98 5.78 -6.33
CA GLY A 131 -5.61 7.07 -6.62
C GLY A 131 -5.89 7.90 -5.36
N ALA A 132 -6.49 9.08 -5.53
CA ALA A 132 -6.82 9.99 -4.44
C ALA A 132 -7.82 9.40 -3.41
N ALA A 133 -8.65 8.44 -3.82
CA ALA A 133 -9.53 7.68 -2.92
C ALA A 133 -8.81 6.52 -2.21
N PHE A 134 -7.49 6.39 -2.40
CA PHE A 134 -6.65 5.32 -1.88
C PHE A 134 -6.99 3.91 -2.39
N GLU A 135 -7.71 3.85 -3.52
CA GLU A 135 -8.02 2.64 -4.27
C GLU A 135 -6.96 2.42 -5.37
N PRO A 136 -6.44 1.19 -5.53
CA PRO A 136 -5.56 0.84 -6.64
C PRO A 136 -6.30 0.94 -7.98
N GLY A 137 -5.60 1.35 -9.02
CA GLY A 137 -6.12 1.35 -10.39
C GLY A 137 -6.25 -0.05 -11.03
N VAL A 138 -5.97 -1.12 -10.27
CA VAL A 138 -5.92 -2.52 -10.73
C VAL A 138 -6.66 -3.44 -9.78
N SER A 139 -7.02 -4.63 -10.25
CA SER A 139 -7.70 -5.66 -9.44
C SER A 139 -6.75 -6.38 -8.49
N SER A 140 -7.29 -6.98 -7.42
CA SER A 140 -6.53 -7.87 -6.52
C SER A 140 -5.92 -9.07 -7.28
N ASP A 141 -6.61 -9.58 -8.29
CA ASP A 141 -6.10 -10.65 -9.17
C ASP A 141 -4.90 -10.20 -10.03
N ASP A 142 -4.86 -8.93 -10.46
CA ASP A 142 -3.70 -8.38 -11.18
C ASP A 142 -2.52 -8.18 -10.25
N ILE A 143 -2.76 -7.74 -9.02
CA ILE A 143 -1.74 -7.65 -7.97
C ILE A 143 -1.23 -9.05 -7.61
N ALA A 144 -2.09 -10.03 -7.40
CA ALA A 144 -1.66 -11.40 -7.10
C ALA A 144 -0.87 -12.01 -8.27
N GLY A 145 -1.29 -11.71 -9.51
CA GLY A 145 -0.69 -12.21 -10.74
C GLY A 145 0.53 -11.44 -11.26
N GLY A 146 0.95 -10.34 -10.62
CA GLY A 146 2.10 -9.55 -11.10
C GLY A 146 1.88 -8.84 -12.43
N ARG A 147 0.63 -8.43 -12.72
CA ARG A 147 0.23 -7.75 -13.97
C ARG A 147 -0.07 -6.28 -13.71
N ASN A 148 -0.03 -5.44 -14.75
CA ASN A 148 -0.48 -4.05 -14.71
C ASN A 148 0.15 -3.15 -13.61
N TRP A 149 1.35 -3.50 -13.14
CA TRP A 149 2.09 -2.66 -12.20
C TRP A 149 2.50 -1.33 -12.84
N THR A 150 2.65 -0.29 -12.02
CA THR A 150 3.11 1.04 -12.42
C THR A 150 4.63 1.06 -12.60
N ALA A 151 5.34 0.50 -11.63
CA ALA A 151 6.78 0.32 -11.64
C ALA A 151 7.16 -1.05 -11.06
N ARG A 152 8.31 -1.55 -11.47
CA ARG A 152 8.98 -2.70 -10.86
C ARG A 152 10.38 -2.28 -10.48
N GLY A 153 10.80 -2.60 -9.25
CA GLY A 153 12.13 -2.28 -8.75
C GLY A 153 12.76 -3.43 -7.99
N TRP A 154 14.07 -3.40 -7.89
CA TRP A 154 14.89 -4.37 -7.17
C TRP A 154 16.05 -3.70 -6.45
N TYR A 155 16.60 -4.40 -5.46
CA TYR A 155 17.75 -3.91 -4.71
C TYR A 155 18.98 -3.77 -5.60
N VAL A 156 19.63 -2.61 -5.56
CA VAL A 156 20.87 -2.33 -6.31
C VAL A 156 22.01 -3.25 -5.86
N GLU A 157 22.02 -3.67 -4.59
CA GLU A 157 23.08 -4.48 -4.00
C GLU A 157 23.03 -5.98 -4.35
N ALA A 158 22.06 -6.42 -5.15
CA ALA A 158 21.89 -7.83 -5.48
C ALA A 158 21.33 -8.05 -6.89
N GLU A 159 21.66 -9.19 -7.49
CA GLU A 159 21.11 -9.60 -8.79
C GLU A 159 19.57 -9.65 -8.72
N PRO A 160 18.83 -9.12 -9.72
CA PRO A 160 17.37 -9.04 -9.63
C PRO A 160 16.73 -10.43 -9.63
N SER A 161 15.95 -10.73 -8.59
CA SER A 161 15.11 -11.95 -8.49
C SER A 161 13.74 -11.78 -9.14
N CYS A 162 13.60 -10.81 -10.05
CA CYS A 162 12.34 -10.50 -10.68
C CYS A 162 11.88 -11.62 -11.63
N PRO A 163 10.55 -11.85 -11.75
CA PRO A 163 10.02 -12.66 -12.84
C PRO A 163 10.49 -12.13 -14.19
N GLU A 164 10.78 -13.04 -15.12
CA GLU A 164 11.31 -12.71 -16.45
C GLU A 164 10.45 -11.63 -17.14
N ASP A 165 11.12 -10.57 -17.58
CA ASP A 165 10.53 -9.48 -18.34
C ASP A 165 11.12 -9.48 -19.75
N LYS A 166 10.27 -9.65 -20.77
CA LYS A 166 10.72 -9.71 -22.17
C LYS A 166 10.94 -8.34 -22.79
N ARG A 167 10.65 -7.26 -22.08
CA ARG A 167 10.92 -5.89 -22.54
C ARG A 167 12.41 -5.61 -22.43
N GLN A 168 12.95 -4.85 -23.38
CA GLN A 168 14.33 -4.39 -23.32
C GLN A 168 14.47 -3.30 -22.27
N ILE A 169 14.96 -3.67 -21.09
CA ILE A 169 15.34 -2.73 -20.04
C ILE A 169 16.67 -2.09 -20.46
N VAL A 170 16.72 -0.76 -20.43
CA VAL A 170 17.84 0.05 -20.86
C VAL A 170 18.51 0.68 -19.64
N ASP A 171 19.84 0.81 -19.66
CA ASP A 171 20.57 1.39 -18.53
C ASP A 171 20.13 2.83 -18.22
N LEU A 172 20.15 3.16 -16.93
CA LEU A 172 19.97 4.52 -16.45
C LEU A 172 21.28 5.30 -16.59
N VAL A 173 21.55 5.80 -17.79
CA VAL A 173 22.71 6.67 -18.04
C VAL A 173 22.28 8.13 -17.90
N LEU A 174 22.72 8.78 -16.82
CA LEU A 174 22.56 10.21 -16.64
C LEU A 174 23.45 10.99 -17.62
N PRO A 175 22.96 12.10 -18.21
CA PRO A 175 23.80 13.09 -18.88
C PRO A 175 24.95 13.53 -17.96
N GLU A 176 26.13 13.79 -18.53
CA GLU A 176 27.35 14.08 -17.75
C GLU A 176 27.21 15.30 -16.83
N ASP A 177 26.46 16.31 -17.27
CA ASP A 177 26.12 17.51 -16.53
C ASP A 177 25.11 17.29 -15.39
N LYS A 178 24.47 16.11 -15.34
CA LYS A 178 23.48 15.71 -14.33
C LYS A 178 24.00 14.67 -13.34
N ARG A 179 25.22 14.15 -13.54
CA ARG A 179 25.85 13.20 -12.61
C ARG A 179 26.26 13.93 -11.33
N VAL A 180 25.42 13.91 -10.31
CA VAL A 180 25.82 14.28 -8.94
C VAL A 180 26.59 13.13 -8.29
N PRO A 181 27.78 13.36 -7.72
CA PRO A 181 28.48 12.34 -6.95
C PRO A 181 27.62 11.87 -5.78
N TRP A 182 27.53 10.56 -5.58
CA TRP A 182 26.94 9.98 -4.37
C TRP A 182 27.70 10.54 -3.16
N THR A 183 27.04 11.39 -2.38
CA THR A 183 27.55 11.77 -1.06
C THR A 183 27.09 10.68 -0.10
N GLN A 184 28.07 9.99 0.50
CA GLN A 184 27.83 9.05 1.60
C GLN A 184 27.43 9.78 2.87
#